data_AF-A0AAJ0CYU2-F1
#
_entry.id   AF-A0AAJ0CYU2-F1
#
_cell.length_a   1.000
_cell.length_b   1.000
_cell.length_c   1.000
_cell.angle_alpha   90.00
_cell.angle_beta   90.00
_cell.angle_gamma   90.00
#
_symmetry.space_group_name_H-M   'P 1'
#
loop_
_entity.id
_entity.type
_entity.pdbx_description
1 polymer ?
#
loop_
_entity_poly.entity_id
_entity_poly.type
_entity_poly.pdbx_seq_one_letter_code
_entity_poly.pdbx_strand_id
1 'polypeptide(L)'
;MPSQGSLSASLYGSQSQSIDARSLTSSRPVNYLKRAGVGASYPLRGIWYFLRNKEFWPLFTGRLLPLSLISLLVYLILFTFVFLPQYAFLAIFHGWGAWVNAVVLTLGEGLVIIQGLFEGFFVDECRVDVFDATFIKLGLKSLIAPQRILFDDAPSAVKMLGKPTSPAIYTPWSIIQIVELVVFLPLNLIPYIGTLAFIMITGTRVGKLAHYRWFQLRGLSKEQSKQEIKNLTWDYVWFGTVAMILELIPILSFFFLLTTTAGSALWAARIEDERKLRAIDSLIVNEEVPTHPPPEYSDDMA
;
A
#
# COMPACT_ATOMS: atom_id res chain seq x y z
N MET A 1 -14.91 71.24 -7.58
CA MET A 1 -15.75 70.15 -7.03
C MET A 1 -16.84 69.83 -8.03
N PRO A 2 -17.20 68.56 -8.29
CA PRO A 2 -16.43 67.31 -8.46
C PRO A 2 -16.64 66.77 -9.92
N SER A 3 -16.22 65.62 -10.45
CA SER A 3 -15.52 64.41 -10.00
C SER A 3 -14.81 63.75 -11.20
N GLN A 4 -13.77 62.96 -10.87
CA GLN A 4 -12.89 62.17 -11.73
C GLN A 4 -13.58 60.99 -12.46
N GLY A 5 -12.89 60.45 -13.47
CA GLY A 5 -13.21 59.15 -14.06
C GLY A 5 -12.27 58.77 -15.21
N SER A 6 -11.01 58.46 -14.90
CA SER A 6 -10.04 57.85 -15.84
C SER A 6 -10.26 56.34 -15.93
N LEU A 7 -10.49 55.80 -17.13
CA LEU A 7 -10.31 54.38 -17.43
C LEU A 7 -9.71 54.21 -18.84
N SER A 8 -8.38 54.15 -18.88
CA SER A 8 -7.62 53.58 -19.98
C SER A 8 -7.79 52.06 -19.96
N ALA A 9 -8.62 51.53 -20.87
CA ALA A 9 -8.77 50.11 -21.08
C ALA A 9 -8.06 49.71 -22.38
N SER A 10 -7.14 48.77 -22.22
CA SER A 10 -6.82 47.70 -23.19
C SER A 10 -6.33 48.13 -24.57
N LEU A 11 -5.05 47.86 -24.85
CA LEU A 11 -4.60 47.11 -26.04
C LEU A 11 -3.07 47.00 -26.05
N TYR A 12 -2.54 45.92 -25.47
CA TYR A 12 -1.29 45.33 -25.96
C TYR A 12 -1.29 43.84 -25.61
N GLY A 13 -1.54 43.01 -26.62
CA GLY A 13 -1.16 41.62 -26.58
C GLY A 13 0.34 41.49 -26.87
N SER A 14 1.02 40.56 -26.21
CA SER A 14 1.83 39.54 -26.88
C SER A 14 2.44 38.60 -25.85
N GLN A 15 2.63 37.37 -26.30
CA GLN A 15 3.00 36.18 -25.56
C GLN A 15 4.35 36.29 -24.85
N SER A 16 4.40 35.66 -23.66
CA SER A 16 5.38 34.61 -23.40
C SER A 16 4.69 33.49 -22.62
N GLN A 17 3.89 32.70 -23.34
CA GLN A 17 3.64 31.32 -22.92
C GLN A 17 4.99 30.62 -22.95
N SER A 18 5.64 30.49 -21.80
CA SER A 18 6.67 29.48 -21.60
C SER A 18 5.98 28.13 -21.79
N ILE A 19 6.19 27.56 -22.97
CA ILE A 19 5.78 26.21 -23.33
C ILE A 19 6.59 25.28 -22.42
N ASP A 20 5.98 24.89 -21.31
CA ASP A 20 6.46 23.77 -20.51
C ASP A 20 6.27 22.48 -21.32
N ALA A 21 7.34 22.06 -21.97
CA ALA A 21 7.47 20.82 -22.75
C ALA A 21 7.31 19.53 -21.91
N ARG A 22 6.87 19.64 -20.64
CA ARG A 22 6.49 18.51 -19.77
C ARG A 22 4.98 18.35 -19.59
N SER A 23 4.16 19.25 -20.14
CA SER A 23 2.70 19.24 -19.97
C SER A 23 1.93 18.45 -21.04
N LEU A 24 2.61 17.96 -22.08
CA LEU A 24 1.97 17.26 -23.18
C LEU A 24 2.10 15.75 -23.03
N THR A 25 0.94 15.10 -22.91
CA THR A 25 0.65 13.65 -22.94
C THR A 25 0.68 12.88 -21.62
N SER A 26 -0.24 13.23 -20.71
CA SER A 26 -0.94 12.18 -19.98
C SER A 26 -2.44 12.34 -20.14
N SER A 27 -3.03 11.60 -21.07
CA SER A 27 -4.48 11.44 -21.06
C SER A 27 -4.87 10.80 -19.72
N ARG A 28 -6.00 11.23 -19.14
CA ARG A 28 -6.54 10.66 -17.88
C ARG A 28 -6.44 9.11 -17.83
N PRO A 29 -6.79 8.34 -18.88
CA PRO A 29 -6.65 6.88 -18.84
C PRO A 29 -5.21 6.38 -18.72
N VAL A 30 -4.23 7.04 -19.36
CA VAL A 30 -2.81 6.65 -19.27
C VAL A 30 -2.28 6.80 -17.85
N ASN A 31 -2.73 7.83 -17.12
CA ASN A 31 -2.38 8.01 -15.72
C ASN A 31 -2.95 6.89 -14.82
N TYR A 32 -4.20 6.49 -15.02
CA TYR A 32 -4.79 5.38 -14.27
C TYR A 32 -4.07 4.06 -14.55
N LEU A 33 -3.71 3.81 -15.82
CA LEU A 33 -2.98 2.60 -16.19
C LEU A 33 -1.56 2.60 -15.59
N LYS A 34 -0.87 3.75 -15.63
CA LYS A 34 0.44 3.91 -14.99
C LYS A 34 0.37 3.66 -13.48
N ARG A 35 -0.62 4.26 -12.80
CA ARG A 35 -0.84 4.06 -11.35
C ARG A 35 -1.15 2.61 -11.01
N ALA A 36 -2.00 1.97 -11.81
CA ALA A 36 -2.30 0.54 -11.69
C ALA A 36 -1.02 -0.30 -11.78
N GLY A 37 -0.22 -0.09 -12.83
CA GLY A 37 1.04 -0.80 -13.03
C GLY A 37 2.06 -0.56 -11.91
N VAL A 38 2.15 0.67 -11.41
CA VAL A 38 3.01 1.01 -10.28
C VAL A 38 2.56 0.28 -9.02
N GLY A 39 1.28 0.37 -8.64
CA GLY A 39 0.72 -0.32 -7.46
C GLY A 39 0.90 -1.83 -7.53
N ALA A 40 0.52 -2.44 -8.67
CA ALA A 40 0.66 -3.87 -8.94
C ALA A 40 2.12 -4.36 -8.89
N SER A 41 3.10 -3.49 -9.17
CA SER A 41 4.51 -3.90 -9.20
C SER A 41 5.13 -4.08 -7.81
N TYR A 42 4.61 -3.43 -6.76
CA TYR A 42 5.25 -3.46 -5.45
C TYR A 42 5.20 -4.80 -4.71
N PRO A 43 4.11 -5.57 -4.73
CA PRO A 43 4.13 -6.92 -4.17
C PRO A 43 5.23 -7.79 -4.81
N LEU A 44 5.40 -7.66 -6.14
CA LEU A 44 6.45 -8.37 -6.89
C LEU A 44 7.87 -7.87 -6.54
N ARG A 45 8.06 -6.54 -6.46
CA ARG A 45 9.32 -5.94 -6.00
C ARG A 45 9.67 -6.38 -4.59
N GLY A 46 8.66 -6.52 -3.73
CA GLY A 46 8.78 -7.03 -2.38
C GLY A 46 9.36 -8.44 -2.33
N ILE A 47 8.92 -9.34 -3.23
CA ILE A 47 9.52 -10.68 -3.37
C ILE A 47 11.00 -10.58 -3.68
N TRP A 48 11.34 -9.84 -4.73
CA TRP A 48 12.74 -9.70 -5.15
C TRP A 48 13.62 -9.08 -4.06
N TYR A 49 13.11 -8.05 -3.38
CA TYR A 49 13.81 -7.39 -2.28
C TYR A 49 14.02 -8.33 -1.08
N PHE A 50 12.99 -9.09 -0.69
CA PHE A 50 13.07 -10.05 0.40
C PHE A 50 14.09 -11.14 0.12
N LEU A 51 14.09 -11.69 -1.11
CA LEU A 51 15.03 -12.73 -1.53
C LEU A 51 16.48 -12.22 -1.57
N ARG A 52 16.70 -10.96 -1.98
CA ARG A 52 18.04 -10.36 -2.06
C ARG A 52 18.65 -10.06 -0.68
N ASN A 53 17.82 -9.85 0.33
CA ASN A 53 18.25 -9.45 1.68
C ASN A 53 18.13 -10.62 2.66
N LYS A 54 19.21 -11.40 2.79
CA LYS A 54 19.28 -12.61 3.63
C LYS A 54 18.97 -12.37 5.12
N GLU A 55 19.11 -11.13 5.60
CA GLU A 55 18.78 -10.76 6.98
C GLU A 55 17.29 -10.93 7.34
N PHE A 56 16.39 -10.98 6.34
CA PHE A 56 14.96 -11.24 6.56
C PHE A 56 14.64 -12.73 6.68
N TRP A 57 15.53 -13.63 6.24
CA TRP A 57 15.24 -15.07 6.22
C TRP A 57 15.00 -15.67 7.61
N PRO A 58 15.72 -15.26 8.67
CA PRO A 58 15.42 -15.70 10.04
C PRO A 58 13.99 -15.36 10.50
N LEU A 59 13.42 -14.23 10.03
CA LEU A 59 12.03 -13.85 10.33
C LEU A 59 11.04 -14.84 9.70
N PHE A 60 11.35 -15.35 8.50
CA PHE A 60 10.55 -16.36 7.83
C PHE A 60 10.72 -17.75 8.44
N THR A 61 11.97 -18.22 8.60
CA THR A 61 12.23 -19.61 9.01
C THR A 61 11.88 -19.88 10.48
N GLY A 62 11.99 -18.88 11.36
CA GLY A 62 11.79 -19.05 12.80
C GLY A 62 10.32 -19.32 13.19
N ARG A 63 9.41 -18.41 12.83
CA ARG A 63 7.99 -18.50 13.22
C ARG A 63 7.05 -18.90 12.08
N LEU A 64 7.36 -18.51 10.84
CA LEU A 64 6.39 -18.60 9.74
C LEU A 64 6.47 -19.91 8.97
N LEU A 65 7.62 -20.59 8.95
CA LEU A 65 7.72 -21.92 8.35
C LEU A 65 6.80 -22.94 9.05
N PRO A 66 6.78 -23.06 10.40
CA PRO A 66 5.80 -23.92 11.08
C PRO A 66 4.35 -23.55 10.77
N LEU A 67 4.04 -22.25 10.73
CA LEU A 67 2.69 -21.78 10.41
C LEU A 67 2.31 -22.10 8.95
N SER A 68 3.27 -22.08 8.02
CA SER A 68 3.09 -22.49 6.61
C SER A 68 2.73 -23.98 6.48
N LEU A 69 3.21 -24.82 7.40
CA LEU A 69 2.80 -26.22 7.47
C LEU A 69 1.37 -26.36 8.03
N ILE A 70 1.00 -25.52 9.00
CA ILE A 70 -0.37 -25.50 9.53
C ILE A 70 -1.36 -25.04 8.45
N SER A 71 -1.03 -24.03 7.63
CA SER A 71 -1.92 -23.62 6.54
C SER A 71 -2.11 -24.70 5.49
N LEU A 72 -1.09 -25.51 5.22
CA LEU A 72 -1.21 -26.67 4.34
C LEU A 72 -2.28 -27.64 4.88
N LEU A 73 -2.26 -27.93 6.18
CA LEU A 73 -3.27 -28.78 6.81
C LEU A 73 -4.67 -28.15 6.73
N VAL A 74 -4.80 -26.84 6.99
CA VAL A 74 -6.07 -26.12 6.86
C VAL A 74 -6.62 -26.24 5.44
N TYR A 75 -5.78 -25.99 4.42
CA TYR A 75 -6.21 -26.13 3.03
C TYR A 75 -6.55 -27.57 2.67
N LEU A 76 -5.80 -28.57 3.15
CA LEU A 76 -6.13 -29.97 2.92
C LEU A 76 -7.53 -30.31 3.44
N ILE A 77 -7.86 -29.85 4.65
CA ILE A 77 -9.20 -30.03 5.24
C ILE A 77 -10.26 -29.31 4.41
N LEU A 78 -10.04 -28.05 4.04
CA LEU A 78 -11.00 -27.28 3.23
C LEU A 78 -11.24 -27.91 1.85
N PHE A 79 -10.19 -28.33 1.16
CA PHE A 79 -10.33 -29.00 -0.14
C PHE A 79 -10.94 -30.39 -0.03
N THR A 80 -10.81 -31.07 1.10
CA THR A 80 -11.45 -32.37 1.32
C THR A 80 -12.95 -32.24 1.60
N PHE A 81 -13.34 -31.29 2.47
CA PHE A 81 -14.69 -31.22 3.01
C PHE A 81 -15.56 -30.09 2.45
N VAL A 82 -14.97 -28.93 2.11
CA VAL A 82 -15.71 -27.74 1.66
C VAL A 82 -15.77 -27.66 0.14
N PHE A 83 -14.67 -28.00 -0.54
CA PHE A 83 -14.58 -27.86 -2.00
C PHE A 83 -15.64 -28.67 -2.77
N LEU A 84 -15.86 -29.95 -2.42
CA LEU A 84 -16.83 -30.78 -3.16
C LEU A 84 -18.27 -30.27 -3.05
N PRO A 85 -18.83 -30.01 -1.84
CA PRO A 85 -20.15 -29.41 -1.71
C PRO A 85 -20.27 -28.06 -2.41
N GLN A 86 -19.24 -27.21 -2.29
CA GLN A 86 -19.20 -25.90 -2.92
C GLN A 86 -19.19 -25.96 -4.44
N TYR A 87 -18.36 -26.84 -5.01
CA TYR A 87 -18.32 -27.10 -6.45
C TYR A 87 -19.67 -27.61 -6.94
N ALA A 88 -20.28 -28.58 -6.25
CA ALA A 88 -21.57 -29.12 -6.63
C ALA A 88 -22.66 -28.04 -6.67
N PHE A 89 -22.68 -27.15 -5.66
CA PHE A 89 -23.61 -26.03 -5.63
C PHE A 89 -23.37 -25.03 -6.78
N LEU A 90 -22.12 -24.63 -7.02
CA LEU A 90 -21.78 -23.71 -8.11
C LEU A 90 -22.00 -24.32 -9.50
N ALA A 91 -21.87 -25.64 -9.65
CA ALA A 91 -22.08 -26.36 -10.89
C ALA A 91 -23.54 -26.26 -11.38
N ILE A 92 -24.50 -26.04 -10.48
CA ILE A 92 -25.91 -25.80 -10.82
C ILE A 92 -26.06 -24.54 -11.68
N PHE A 93 -25.26 -23.51 -11.41
CA PHE A 93 -25.35 -22.21 -12.10
C PHE A 93 -24.35 -22.08 -13.26
N HIS A 94 -23.16 -22.67 -13.13
CA HIS A 94 -22.04 -22.43 -14.06
C HIS A 94 -21.66 -23.65 -14.92
N GLY A 95 -22.29 -24.81 -14.69
CA GLY A 95 -21.92 -26.06 -15.35
C GLY A 95 -20.48 -26.47 -15.04
N TRP A 96 -19.78 -27.01 -16.05
CA TRP A 96 -18.41 -27.51 -15.89
C TRP A 96 -17.43 -26.43 -15.40
N GLY A 97 -17.59 -25.17 -15.83
CA GLY A 97 -16.69 -24.06 -15.44
C GLY A 97 -16.69 -23.70 -13.95
N ALA A 98 -17.63 -24.26 -13.16
CA ALA A 98 -17.75 -24.00 -11.73
C ALA A 98 -16.49 -24.35 -10.92
N TRP A 99 -15.65 -25.28 -11.40
CA TRP A 99 -14.49 -25.74 -10.64
C TRP A 99 -13.48 -24.61 -10.40
N VAL A 100 -13.31 -23.69 -11.36
CA VAL A 100 -12.39 -22.54 -11.21
C VAL A 100 -12.88 -21.59 -10.11
N ASN A 101 -14.17 -21.23 -10.16
CA ASN A 101 -14.79 -20.37 -9.16
C ASN A 101 -14.76 -21.04 -7.76
N ALA A 102 -15.03 -22.34 -7.70
CA ALA A 102 -14.98 -23.11 -6.47
C ALA A 102 -13.58 -23.13 -5.86
N VAL A 103 -12.52 -23.34 -6.68
CA VAL A 103 -11.13 -23.29 -6.23
C VAL A 103 -10.81 -21.92 -5.64
N VAL A 104 -11.11 -20.82 -6.35
CA VAL A 104 -10.78 -19.47 -5.85
C VAL A 104 -11.55 -19.16 -4.57
N LEU A 105 -12.83 -19.55 -4.49
CA LEU A 105 -13.64 -19.33 -3.30
C LEU A 105 -13.08 -20.12 -2.11
N THR A 106 -12.75 -21.40 -2.27
CA THR A 106 -12.12 -22.22 -1.22
C THR A 106 -10.76 -21.67 -0.80
N LEU A 107 -9.94 -21.18 -1.75
CA LEU A 107 -8.67 -20.53 -1.44
C LEU A 107 -8.86 -19.23 -0.64
N GLY A 108 -9.86 -18.42 -1.01
CA GLY A 108 -10.23 -17.19 -0.32
C GLY A 108 -10.76 -17.43 1.10
N GLU A 109 -11.63 -18.43 1.29
CA GLU A 109 -12.11 -18.86 2.60
C GLU A 109 -10.95 -19.34 3.49
N GLY A 110 -10.06 -20.15 2.91
CA GLY A 110 -8.85 -20.59 3.61
C GLY A 110 -7.95 -19.42 4.00
N LEU A 111 -7.81 -18.40 3.15
CA LEU A 111 -7.07 -17.18 3.50
C LEU A 111 -7.67 -16.47 4.72
N VAL A 112 -9.00 -16.40 4.83
CA VAL A 112 -9.67 -15.78 6.00
C VAL A 112 -9.37 -16.57 7.27
N ILE A 113 -9.45 -17.90 7.22
CA ILE A 113 -9.15 -18.78 8.36
C ILE A 113 -7.68 -18.65 8.76
N ILE A 114 -6.79 -18.69 7.78
CA ILE A 114 -5.34 -18.58 7.96
C ILE A 114 -4.98 -17.23 8.57
N GLN A 115 -5.61 -16.13 8.14
CA GLN A 115 -5.43 -14.81 8.74
C GLN A 115 -5.97 -14.73 10.16
N GLY A 116 -7.10 -15.35 10.46
CA GLY A 116 -7.59 -15.47 11.85
C GLY A 116 -6.61 -16.23 12.75
N LEU A 117 -5.95 -17.26 12.21
CA LEU A 117 -4.91 -18.00 12.91
C LEU A 117 -3.69 -17.09 13.22
N PHE A 118 -3.35 -16.15 12.34
CA PHE A 118 -2.20 -15.24 12.47
C PHE A 118 -2.32 -14.21 13.56
N GLU A 119 -3.51 -13.66 13.72
CA GLU A 119 -3.81 -12.73 14.81
C GLU A 119 -3.54 -13.42 16.16
N GLY A 120 -3.86 -14.72 16.27
CA GLY A 120 -3.58 -15.53 17.46
C GLY A 120 -2.10 -15.92 17.68
N PHE A 121 -1.26 -15.96 16.64
CA PHE A 121 0.13 -16.44 16.70
C PHE A 121 1.21 -15.34 16.58
N PHE A 122 0.86 -14.06 16.77
CA PHE A 122 1.80 -12.91 16.72
C PHE A 122 2.51 -12.71 15.36
N VAL A 123 1.87 -13.09 14.25
CA VAL A 123 2.42 -12.85 12.89
C VAL A 123 2.47 -11.35 12.56
N ASP A 124 1.58 -10.55 13.16
CA ASP A 124 1.56 -9.10 13.02
C ASP A 124 2.88 -8.46 13.47
N GLU A 125 3.53 -8.98 14.50
CA GLU A 125 4.86 -8.54 14.91
C GLU A 125 5.89 -8.76 13.80
N CYS A 126 5.89 -9.94 13.16
CA CYS A 126 6.83 -10.23 12.08
C CYS A 126 6.60 -9.32 10.86
N ARG A 127 5.35 -8.96 10.56
CA ARG A 127 5.03 -7.99 9.49
C ARG A 127 5.57 -6.62 9.83
N VAL A 128 5.35 -6.16 11.07
CA VAL A 128 5.93 -4.90 11.56
C VAL A 128 7.45 -4.93 11.50
N ASP A 129 8.09 -6.03 11.87
CA ASP A 129 9.54 -6.20 11.81
C ASP A 129 10.08 -6.10 10.38
N VAL A 130 9.45 -6.77 9.42
CA VAL A 130 9.82 -6.69 8.00
C VAL A 130 9.63 -5.27 7.48
N PHE A 131 8.52 -4.61 7.84
CA PHE A 131 8.25 -3.24 7.43
C PHE A 131 9.31 -2.26 7.97
N ASP A 132 9.53 -2.28 9.29
CA ASP A 132 10.45 -1.38 9.98
C ASP A 132 11.90 -1.61 9.53
N ALA A 133 12.35 -2.87 9.43
CA ALA A 133 13.69 -3.20 8.94
C ALA A 133 13.89 -2.77 7.48
N THR A 134 12.84 -2.82 6.65
CA THR A 134 12.90 -2.29 5.28
C THR A 134 13.10 -0.77 5.29
N PHE A 135 12.36 -0.03 6.11
CA PHE A 135 12.53 1.42 6.26
C PHE A 135 13.92 1.80 6.75
N ILE A 136 14.47 1.07 7.73
CA ILE A 136 15.84 1.26 8.22
C ILE A 136 16.83 1.15 7.06
N LYS A 137 16.74 0.10 6.24
CA LYS A 137 17.65 -0.11 5.10
C LYS A 137 17.53 0.99 4.04
N LEU A 138 16.36 1.62 3.93
CA LEU A 138 16.10 2.72 3.01
C LEU A 138 16.46 4.08 3.62
N GLY A 139 17.12 4.12 4.78
CA GLY A 139 17.57 5.36 5.42
C GLY A 139 16.48 6.13 6.16
N LEU A 140 15.30 5.54 6.37
CA LEU A 140 14.15 6.15 7.07
C LEU A 140 14.12 5.81 8.56
N LYS A 141 15.29 5.56 9.15
CA LYS A 141 15.47 5.21 10.57
C LYS A 141 14.84 6.25 11.51
N SER A 142 14.91 7.54 11.16
CA SER A 142 14.36 8.63 11.98
C SER A 142 12.85 8.55 12.18
N LEU A 143 12.10 7.93 11.26
CA LEU A 143 10.66 7.72 11.42
C LEU A 143 10.33 6.57 12.38
N ILE A 144 11.27 5.65 12.62
CA ILE A 144 11.07 4.48 13.46
C ILE A 144 11.55 4.71 14.90
N ALA A 145 12.66 5.43 15.06
CA ALA A 145 13.29 5.66 16.36
C ALA A 145 12.32 6.16 17.47
N PRO A 146 11.31 7.02 17.19
CA PRO A 146 10.36 7.44 18.22
C PRO A 146 9.40 6.34 18.69
N GLN A 147 9.19 5.29 17.89
CA GLN A 147 8.16 4.27 18.12
C GLN A 147 8.72 2.92 18.53
N ARG A 148 10.04 2.76 18.53
CA ARG A 148 10.72 1.50 18.82
C ARG A 148 12.14 1.73 19.29
N ILE A 149 12.57 0.91 20.25
CA ILE A 149 13.97 0.89 20.70
C ILE A 149 14.82 0.28 19.58
N LEU A 150 15.88 0.99 19.19
CA LEU A 150 16.82 0.58 18.16
C LEU A 150 18.20 0.31 18.78
N PHE A 151 18.79 -0.83 18.44
CA PHE A 151 20.14 -1.21 18.85
C PHE A 151 21.14 -0.85 17.74
N ASP A 152 21.67 0.36 17.81
CA ASP A 152 22.50 0.93 16.74
C ASP A 152 23.79 0.14 16.45
N ASP A 153 24.27 -0.63 17.42
CA ASP A 153 25.44 -1.50 17.30
C ASP A 153 25.14 -2.85 16.61
N ALA A 154 23.89 -3.09 16.21
CA ALA A 154 23.49 -4.36 15.61
C ALA A 154 23.99 -4.51 14.16
N PRO A 155 24.44 -5.71 13.74
CA PRO A 155 25.05 -5.92 12.44
C PRO A 155 24.06 -5.96 11.26
N SER A 156 22.76 -5.82 11.51
CA SER A 156 21.72 -5.92 10.46
C SER A 156 20.46 -5.16 10.87
N ALA A 157 19.67 -4.69 9.91
CA ALA A 157 18.48 -3.89 10.16
C ALA A 157 17.43 -4.67 10.98
N VAL A 158 17.33 -5.98 10.75
CA VAL A 158 16.42 -6.86 11.51
C VAL A 158 16.88 -7.01 12.97
N LYS A 159 18.18 -7.15 13.22
CA LYS A 159 18.72 -7.27 14.60
C LYS A 159 18.75 -5.93 15.34
N MET A 160 18.71 -4.81 14.63
CA MET A 160 18.59 -3.48 15.24
C MET A 160 17.22 -3.28 15.89
N LEU A 161 16.20 -4.04 15.51
CA LEU A 161 14.86 -3.93 16.05
C LEU A 161 14.76 -4.57 17.45
N GLY A 162 14.56 -3.76 18.49
CA GLY A 162 14.18 -4.22 19.82
C GLY A 162 12.71 -4.66 19.89
N LYS A 163 12.20 -5.06 21.07
CA LYS A 163 10.76 -5.37 21.22
C LYS A 163 9.92 -4.11 20.92
N PRO A 164 8.79 -4.23 20.19
CA PRO A 164 7.88 -3.10 19.98
C PRO A 164 7.39 -2.52 21.32
N THR A 165 7.49 -1.20 21.50
CA THR A 165 7.09 -0.50 22.73
C THR A 165 5.63 -0.04 22.73
N SER A 166 4.93 -0.16 21.60
CA SER A 166 3.48 0.04 21.47
C SER A 166 2.81 -1.27 21.05
N PRO A 167 1.51 -1.47 21.36
CA PRO A 167 0.81 -2.71 20.98
C PRO A 167 0.93 -2.92 19.47
N ALA A 168 1.53 -4.06 19.09
CA ALA A 168 1.81 -4.47 17.73
C ALA A 168 0.53 -4.93 17.00
N ILE A 169 -0.50 -4.09 17.01
CA ILE A 169 -1.74 -4.33 16.29
C ILE A 169 -1.51 -3.80 14.88
N TYR A 170 -1.12 -4.68 13.95
CA TYR A 170 -1.01 -4.32 12.54
C TYR A 170 -2.41 -4.09 11.97
N THR A 171 -3.45 -4.80 12.46
CA THR A 171 -4.86 -4.54 12.13
C THR A 171 -5.85 -5.27 13.06
N PRO A 172 -6.99 -4.67 13.50
CA PRO A 172 -8.02 -5.36 14.31
C PRO A 172 -8.95 -6.27 13.47
N TRP A 173 -8.40 -7.25 12.74
CA TRP A 173 -8.85 -7.56 11.38
C TRP A 173 -9.88 -8.68 11.15
N SER A 174 -10.07 -9.59 12.10
CA SER A 174 -10.76 -10.85 11.78
C SER A 174 -12.28 -10.71 11.49
N ILE A 175 -13.04 -10.00 12.34
CA ILE A 175 -14.52 -10.01 12.24
C ILE A 175 -15.03 -9.36 10.95
N ILE A 176 -14.47 -8.22 10.56
CA ILE A 176 -14.91 -7.52 9.34
C ILE A 176 -14.61 -8.38 8.11
N GLN A 177 -13.53 -9.17 8.11
CA GLN A 177 -13.16 -10.02 6.96
C GLN A 177 -14.12 -11.20 6.81
N ILE A 178 -14.53 -11.80 7.93
CA ILE A 178 -15.57 -12.84 7.94
C ILE A 178 -16.90 -12.26 7.44
N VAL A 179 -17.29 -11.07 7.92
CA VAL A 179 -18.52 -10.40 7.46
C VAL A 179 -18.45 -10.08 5.97
N GLU A 180 -17.35 -9.50 5.49
CA GLU A 180 -17.16 -9.20 4.06
C GLU A 180 -17.20 -10.48 3.22
N LEU A 181 -16.54 -11.57 3.65
CA LEU A 181 -16.60 -12.86 2.97
C LEU A 181 -18.06 -13.30 2.82
N VAL A 182 -18.84 -13.32 3.91
CA VAL A 182 -20.25 -13.74 3.89
C VAL A 182 -21.10 -12.84 2.98
N VAL A 183 -20.86 -11.52 3.01
CA VAL A 183 -21.61 -10.54 2.20
C VAL A 183 -21.24 -10.63 0.71
N PHE A 184 -19.97 -10.90 0.40
CA PHE A 184 -19.48 -10.99 -0.99
C PHE A 184 -19.50 -12.41 -1.55
N LEU A 185 -19.82 -13.43 -0.74
CA LEU A 185 -19.95 -14.82 -1.21
C LEU A 185 -20.99 -14.98 -2.34
N PRO A 186 -22.18 -14.35 -2.27
CA PRO A 186 -23.15 -14.40 -3.37
C PRO A 186 -22.63 -13.86 -4.70
N LEU A 187 -21.59 -13.02 -4.70
CA LEU A 187 -20.98 -12.49 -5.92
C LEU A 187 -20.39 -13.62 -6.79
N ASN A 188 -19.89 -14.69 -6.17
CA ASN A 188 -19.30 -15.84 -6.87
C ASN A 188 -20.35 -16.69 -7.61
N LEU A 189 -21.64 -16.42 -7.45
CA LEU A 189 -22.73 -17.01 -8.25
C LEU A 189 -22.82 -16.44 -9.67
N ILE A 190 -22.04 -15.40 -9.98
CA ILE A 190 -21.94 -14.84 -11.33
C ILE A 190 -20.71 -15.46 -12.02
N PRO A 191 -20.86 -16.18 -13.14
CA PRO A 191 -19.75 -16.84 -13.81
C PRO A 191 -18.71 -15.81 -14.27
N TYR A 192 -17.43 -16.13 -14.10
CA TYR A 192 -16.24 -15.33 -14.47
C TYR A 192 -16.10 -13.98 -13.74
N ILE A 193 -17.14 -13.15 -13.75
CA ILE A 193 -17.15 -11.80 -13.17
C ILE A 193 -17.13 -11.88 -11.65
N GLY A 194 -17.87 -12.83 -11.07
CA GLY A 194 -18.04 -12.95 -9.63
C GLY A 194 -16.72 -13.12 -8.89
N THR A 195 -15.93 -14.08 -9.37
CA THR A 195 -14.62 -14.41 -8.80
C THR A 195 -13.60 -13.30 -8.99
N LEU A 196 -13.56 -12.67 -10.17
CA LEU A 196 -12.67 -11.53 -10.41
C LEU A 196 -13.02 -10.35 -9.51
N ALA A 197 -14.32 -10.04 -9.36
CA ALA A 197 -14.79 -8.98 -8.49
C ALA A 197 -14.50 -9.30 -7.02
N PHE A 198 -14.70 -10.54 -6.58
CA PHE A 198 -14.34 -10.99 -5.24
C PHE A 198 -12.85 -10.77 -4.93
N ILE A 199 -11.96 -11.19 -5.84
CA ILE A 199 -10.52 -10.95 -5.69
C ILE A 199 -10.22 -9.44 -5.62
N MET A 200 -10.78 -8.63 -6.51
CA MET A 200 -10.49 -7.20 -6.51
C MET A 200 -11.04 -6.49 -5.27
N ILE A 201 -12.23 -6.85 -4.80
CA ILE A 201 -12.85 -6.24 -3.61
C ILE A 201 -12.04 -6.59 -2.37
N THR A 202 -11.79 -7.88 -2.13
CA THR A 202 -11.00 -8.34 -0.98
C THR A 202 -9.56 -7.82 -1.06
N GLY A 203 -8.96 -7.85 -2.25
CA GLY A 203 -7.64 -7.29 -2.52
C GLY A 203 -7.57 -5.80 -2.20
N THR A 204 -8.56 -5.01 -2.60
CA THR A 204 -8.61 -3.56 -2.31
C THR A 204 -8.48 -3.27 -0.81
N ARG A 205 -9.09 -4.12 0.03
CA ARG A 205 -8.94 -3.99 1.48
C ARG A 205 -7.50 -4.26 1.92
N VAL A 206 -6.91 -5.37 1.50
CA VAL A 206 -5.48 -5.68 1.76
C VAL A 206 -4.60 -4.49 1.36
N GLY A 207 -4.84 -3.92 0.18
CA GLY A 207 -4.13 -2.74 -0.30
C GLY A 207 -4.26 -1.53 0.61
N LYS A 208 -5.48 -1.13 0.99
CA LYS A 208 -5.72 0.04 1.86
C LYS A 208 -5.00 -0.05 3.21
N LEU A 209 -4.69 -1.26 3.65
CA LEU A 209 -4.06 -1.52 4.94
C LEU A 209 -2.57 -1.81 4.83
N ALA A 210 -2.05 -1.98 3.63
CA ALA A 210 -0.62 -2.13 3.37
C ALA A 210 0.18 -1.01 4.05
N HIS A 211 -0.34 0.22 4.03
CA HIS A 211 0.30 1.41 4.59
C HIS A 211 -0.14 1.78 6.01
N TYR A 212 -0.90 0.92 6.70
CA TYR A 212 -1.37 1.22 8.05
C TYR A 212 -0.22 1.52 9.03
N ARG A 213 0.85 0.71 8.99
CA ARG A 213 2.08 0.95 9.78
C ARG A 213 2.74 2.28 9.45
N TRP A 214 2.77 2.68 8.17
CA TRP A 214 3.33 3.96 7.77
C TRP A 214 2.54 5.15 8.31
N PHE A 215 1.20 5.07 8.34
CA PHE A 215 0.37 6.10 8.95
C PHE A 215 0.63 6.25 10.45
N GLN A 216 0.86 5.12 11.15
CA GLN A 216 1.28 5.13 12.55
C GLN A 216 2.64 5.80 12.72
N LEU A 217 3.65 5.41 11.92
CA LEU A 217 5.00 5.98 11.96
C LEU A 217 5.00 7.50 11.75
N ARG A 218 4.08 8.01 10.92
CA ARG A 218 3.89 9.45 10.69
C ARG A 218 3.03 10.16 11.75
N GLY A 219 2.42 9.43 12.68
CA GLY A 219 1.53 10.00 13.70
C GLY A 219 0.26 10.63 13.11
N LEU A 220 -0.24 10.14 11.98
CA LEU A 220 -1.42 10.73 11.32
C LEU A 220 -2.70 10.49 12.12
N SER A 221 -3.59 11.48 12.11
CA SER A 221 -4.96 11.29 12.60
C SER A 221 -5.74 10.31 11.71
N LYS A 222 -6.88 9.81 12.20
CA LYS A 222 -7.76 8.92 11.42
C LYS A 222 -8.29 9.61 10.16
N GLU A 223 -8.59 10.90 10.25
CA GLU A 223 -9.08 11.74 9.16
C GLU A 223 -8.00 11.94 8.10
N GLN A 224 -6.77 12.24 8.52
CA GLN A 224 -5.62 12.38 7.63
C GLN A 224 -5.31 11.06 6.91
N SER A 225 -5.31 9.95 7.66
CA SER A 225 -5.11 8.62 7.08
C SER A 225 -6.19 8.28 6.06
N LYS A 226 -7.45 8.61 6.34
CA LYS A 226 -8.57 8.40 5.39
C LYS A 226 -8.40 9.23 4.12
N GLN A 227 -7.88 10.46 4.24
CA GLN A 227 -7.63 11.31 3.07
C GLN A 227 -6.49 10.77 2.20
N GLU A 228 -5.40 10.32 2.81
CA GLU A 228 -4.30 9.65 2.11
C GLU A 228 -4.79 8.37 1.40
N ILE A 229 -5.65 7.61 2.09
CA ILE A 229 -6.25 6.40 1.51
C ILE A 229 -7.08 6.74 0.27
N LYS A 230 -7.92 7.79 0.35
CA LYS A 230 -8.73 8.24 -0.79
C LYS A 230 -7.86 8.59 -1.99
N ASN A 231 -6.77 9.33 -1.78
CA ASN A 231 -5.87 9.77 -2.85
C ASN A 231 -5.18 8.61 -3.57
N LEU A 232 -4.92 7.50 -2.87
CA LEU A 232 -4.22 6.32 -3.38
C LEU A 232 -5.15 5.12 -3.66
N THR A 233 -6.48 5.32 -3.62
CA THR A 233 -7.45 4.21 -3.73
C THR A 233 -7.17 3.30 -4.93
N TRP A 234 -6.92 3.89 -6.10
CA TRP A 234 -6.67 3.11 -7.32
C TRP A 234 -5.38 2.29 -7.25
N ASP A 235 -4.31 2.85 -6.70
CA ASP A 235 -3.05 2.16 -6.49
C ASP A 235 -3.21 1.00 -5.49
N TYR A 236 -4.01 1.21 -4.43
CA TYR A 236 -4.32 0.16 -3.45
C TYR A 236 -5.14 -0.99 -4.03
N VAL A 237 -6.09 -0.71 -4.92
CA VAL A 237 -6.85 -1.77 -5.62
C VAL A 237 -5.89 -2.72 -6.31
N TRP A 238 -4.94 -2.19 -7.09
CA TRP A 238 -4.01 -3.00 -7.87
C TRP A 238 -2.89 -3.63 -7.04
N PHE A 239 -2.34 -2.90 -6.06
CA PHE A 239 -1.41 -3.46 -5.08
C PHE A 239 -2.04 -4.67 -4.38
N GLY A 240 -3.24 -4.46 -3.84
CA GLY A 240 -3.96 -5.45 -3.06
C GLY A 240 -4.47 -6.62 -3.88
N THR A 241 -4.86 -6.39 -5.14
CA THR A 241 -5.24 -7.46 -6.08
C THR A 241 -4.06 -8.39 -6.35
N VAL A 242 -2.88 -7.86 -6.67
CA VAL A 242 -1.68 -8.69 -6.89
C VAL A 242 -1.24 -9.38 -5.61
N ALA A 243 -1.25 -8.68 -4.48
CA ALA A 243 -0.96 -9.27 -3.18
C ALA A 243 -1.88 -10.46 -2.87
N MET A 244 -3.19 -10.29 -3.05
CA MET A 244 -4.17 -11.35 -2.83
C MET A 244 -3.94 -12.53 -3.76
N ILE A 245 -3.68 -12.30 -5.05
CA ILE A 245 -3.40 -13.39 -6.01
C ILE A 245 -2.16 -14.19 -5.60
N LEU A 246 -1.11 -13.52 -5.13
CA LEU A 246 0.09 -14.19 -4.62
C LEU A 246 -0.23 -14.99 -3.35
N GLU A 247 -0.97 -14.40 -2.41
CA GLU A 247 -1.36 -15.06 -1.16
C GLU A 247 -2.29 -16.27 -1.38
N LEU A 248 -3.07 -16.31 -2.46
CA LEU A 248 -3.90 -17.48 -2.81
C LEU A 248 -3.08 -18.74 -3.09
N ILE A 249 -1.76 -18.65 -3.33
CA ILE A 249 -0.90 -19.80 -3.54
C ILE A 249 -0.72 -20.53 -2.19
N PRO A 250 -1.27 -21.76 -2.03
CA PRO A 250 -1.14 -22.50 -0.78
C PRO A 250 0.33 -22.73 -0.41
N ILE A 251 0.62 -22.91 0.88
CA ILE A 251 1.98 -23.09 1.44
C ILE A 251 2.82 -21.81 1.39
N LEU A 252 2.81 -21.08 0.28
CA LEU A 252 3.56 -19.84 0.07
C LEU A 252 2.82 -18.59 0.53
N SER A 253 1.57 -18.70 0.96
CA SER A 253 0.75 -17.56 1.40
C SER A 253 1.47 -16.67 2.42
N PHE A 254 2.16 -17.27 3.40
CA PHE A 254 2.97 -16.56 4.40
C PHE A 254 4.21 -15.88 3.84
N PHE A 255 4.89 -16.57 2.95
CA PHE A 255 6.05 -16.01 2.27
C PHE A 255 5.60 -14.75 1.52
N PHE A 256 4.51 -14.85 0.77
CA PHE A 256 3.94 -13.72 0.04
C PHE A 256 3.38 -12.62 0.95
N LEU A 257 2.84 -12.96 2.12
CA LEU A 257 2.41 -11.99 3.13
C LEU A 257 3.58 -11.11 3.60
N LEU A 258 4.72 -11.74 3.93
CA LEU A 258 5.92 -11.00 4.33
C LEU A 258 6.53 -10.21 3.17
N THR A 259 6.64 -10.82 1.99
CA THR A 259 7.23 -10.14 0.84
C THR A 259 6.36 -8.96 0.39
N THR A 260 5.04 -9.10 0.44
CA THR A 260 4.10 -8.00 0.19
C THR A 260 4.25 -6.91 1.24
N THR A 261 4.50 -7.26 2.51
CA THR A 261 4.78 -6.29 3.56
C THR A 261 6.08 -5.51 3.28
N ALA A 262 7.14 -6.17 2.82
CA ALA A 262 8.35 -5.51 2.34
C ALA A 262 8.07 -4.62 1.10
N GLY A 263 7.23 -5.09 0.17
CA GLY A 263 6.76 -4.33 -0.99
C GLY A 263 6.01 -3.05 -0.61
N SER A 264 5.14 -3.14 0.40
CA SER A 264 4.45 -2.00 0.99
C SER A 264 5.43 -1.00 1.60
N ALA A 265 6.43 -1.49 2.34
CA ALA A 265 7.46 -0.64 2.92
C ALA A 265 8.29 0.09 1.84
N LEU A 266 8.68 -0.61 0.77
CA LEU A 266 9.34 0.01 -0.39
C LEU A 266 8.47 1.09 -1.04
N TRP A 267 7.17 0.86 -1.13
CA TRP A 267 6.25 1.83 -1.70
C TRP A 267 6.09 3.07 -0.81
N ALA A 268 5.84 2.87 0.48
CA ALA A 268 5.73 3.96 1.44
C ALA A 268 7.03 4.79 1.51
N ALA A 269 8.19 4.14 1.46
CA ALA A 269 9.48 4.82 1.43
C ALA A 269 9.66 5.70 0.19
N ARG A 270 9.22 5.23 -0.99
CA ARG A 270 9.22 6.07 -2.20
C ARG A 270 8.26 7.24 -2.07
N ILE A 271 7.06 7.05 -1.50
CA ILE A 271 6.13 8.17 -1.29
C ILE A 271 6.77 9.22 -0.37
N GLU A 272 7.50 8.79 0.65
CA GLU A 272 8.22 9.68 1.56
C GLU A 272 9.34 10.46 0.84
N ASP A 273 10.11 9.79 -0.01
CA ASP A 273 11.15 10.42 -0.83
C ASP A 273 10.57 11.46 -1.80
N GLU A 274 9.50 11.11 -2.52
CA GLU A 274 8.78 12.04 -3.41
C GLU A 274 8.22 13.26 -2.66
N ARG A 275 7.84 13.10 -1.39
CA ARG A 275 7.37 14.22 -0.55
C ARG A 275 8.51 15.14 -0.11
N LYS A 276 9.65 14.57 0.30
CA LYS A 276 10.83 15.35 0.67
C LYS A 276 11.30 16.19 -0.51
N LEU A 277 11.36 15.61 -1.70
CA LEU A 277 11.72 16.33 -2.93
C LEU A 277 10.75 17.48 -3.22
N ARG A 278 9.43 17.24 -3.17
CA ARG A 278 8.43 18.31 -3.37
C ARG A 278 8.51 19.42 -2.33
N ALA A 279 8.82 19.08 -1.08
CA ALA A 279 9.01 20.07 -0.02
C ALA A 279 10.23 20.94 -0.32
N ILE A 280 11.36 20.35 -0.74
CA ILE A 280 12.57 21.08 -1.15
C ILE A 280 12.27 21.98 -2.35
N ASP A 281 11.63 21.47 -3.39
CA ASP A 281 11.27 22.25 -4.58
C ASP A 281 10.40 23.46 -4.21
N SER A 282 9.45 23.29 -3.28
CA SER A 282 8.60 24.39 -2.82
C SER A 282 9.35 25.46 -2.02
N LEU A 283 10.43 25.10 -1.33
CA LEU A 283 11.26 26.06 -0.61
C LEU A 283 12.10 26.89 -1.59
N ILE A 284 12.70 26.24 -2.61
CA ILE A 284 13.50 26.90 -3.65
C ILE A 284 12.65 27.92 -4.41
N VAL A 285 11.43 27.55 -4.84
CA VAL A 285 10.53 28.45 -5.57
C VAL A 285 10.11 29.67 -4.73
N ASN A 286 9.98 29.51 -3.41
CA ASN A 286 9.60 30.62 -2.52
C ASN A 286 10.78 31.54 -2.18
N GLU A 287 12.03 31.06 -2.27
CA GLU A 287 13.25 31.84 -1.99
C GLU A 287 13.64 32.74 -3.18
N GLU A 288 13.24 32.39 -4.40
CA GLU A 288 13.51 33.18 -5.62
C GLU A 288 12.59 34.42 -5.82
N VAL A 289 11.71 34.77 -4.86
CA VAL A 289 10.87 35.99 -4.93
C VAL A 289 11.22 37.02 -3.84
N PRO A 290 12.14 37.95 -4.16
CA PRO A 290 12.01 39.33 -3.71
C PRO A 290 12.03 40.28 -4.91
N THR A 291 10.87 40.57 -5.50
CA THR A 291 10.68 41.68 -6.46
C THR A 291 10.34 42.98 -5.73
N HIS A 292 11.19 43.41 -4.80
CA HIS A 292 11.23 44.81 -4.43
C HIS A 292 12.52 45.41 -4.97
N PRO A 293 12.48 46.25 -6.02
CA PRO A 293 13.65 47.02 -6.37
C PRO A 293 14.05 47.85 -5.14
N PRO A 294 15.36 48.00 -4.86
CA PRO A 294 15.82 48.81 -3.74
C PRO A 294 15.24 50.23 -3.86
N PRO A 295 14.88 50.89 -2.74
CA PRO A 295 14.32 52.23 -2.78
C PRO A 295 15.27 53.16 -3.53
N GLU A 296 14.70 53.93 -4.44
CA GLU A 296 15.41 54.90 -5.28
C GLU A 296 16.07 55.93 -4.35
N TYR A 297 17.40 56.01 -4.39
CA TYR A 297 18.18 56.94 -3.57
C TYR A 297 18.07 58.32 -4.21
N SER A 298 17.18 59.17 -3.69
CA SER A 298 17.08 60.58 -4.07
C SER A 298 18.12 61.39 -3.28
N ASP A 299 19.23 61.75 -3.94
CA ASP A 299 20.13 62.81 -3.48
C ASP A 299 19.46 64.17 -3.73
N ASP A 300 18.59 64.59 -2.80
CA ASP A 300 18.14 65.98 -2.74
C ASP A 300 19.22 66.79 -1.99
N MET A 301 20.25 67.22 -2.73
CA MET A 301 21.17 68.29 -2.32
C MET A 301 20.87 69.53 -3.15
N ALA A 302 20.07 70.44 -2.57
CA ALA A 302 19.94 71.84 -2.98
C ALA A 302 19.98 72.73 -1.73
#